data_AF-A0A4R9Q8J1-F1
#
_entry.id   AF-A0A4R9Q8J1-F1
#
_cell.length_a   1.000
_cell.length_b   1.000
_cell.length_c   1.000
_cell.angle_alpha   90.00
_cell.angle_beta   90.00
_cell.angle_gamma   90.00
#
_symmetry.space_group_name_H-M   'P 1'
#
loop_
_entity.id
_entity.type
_entity.pdbx_description
1 polymer ?
#
loop_
_entity_poly.entity_id
_entity_poly.type
_entity_poly.pdbx_seq_one_letter_code
_entity_poly.pdbx_strand_id
1 'polypeptide(L)'
;MTVARLENHPIPNPNRRRLLKGAALAALAGLAACSTTVLPTGEGAGVSSSATTTLSTIRTSAGLPALVPDTQLEQAALQQAGYMASRARMSHTTGWGKDFASRMKGNGVHGAAGENIAEGRFDLQKLFDIWMHSDGHRRNMLDPDFSRFGLAYVRDGRDPSLRYWSLVLGR
;
A
#
# COMPACT_ATOMS: atom_id res chain seq x y z
N MET A 1 12.82 67.84 49.48
CA MET A 1 11.98 67.94 48.28
C MET A 1 11.64 66.53 47.84
N THR A 2 10.44 66.07 47.54
CA THR A 2 9.06 66.45 47.83
C THR A 2 8.28 65.15 47.66
N VAL A 3 7.22 65.02 48.45
CA VAL A 3 6.27 63.90 48.60
C VAL A 3 5.75 63.32 47.28
N ALA A 4 5.53 62.00 47.23
CA ALA A 4 4.37 61.43 46.51
C ALA A 4 3.88 60.18 47.26
N ARG A 5 2.80 60.36 48.03
CA ARG A 5 2.00 59.32 48.68
C ARG A 5 1.03 58.79 47.62
N LEU A 6 1.17 57.54 47.20
CA LEU A 6 0.20 56.88 46.33
C LEU A 6 -0.95 56.31 47.17
N GLU A 7 -2.16 56.68 46.80
CA GLU A 7 -3.42 56.30 47.41
C GLU A 7 -3.77 54.84 47.05
N ASN A 8 -4.20 54.06 48.04
CA ASN A 8 -4.66 52.68 47.83
C ASN A 8 -6.10 52.69 47.30
N HIS A 9 -6.31 52.29 46.05
CA HIS A 9 -7.63 51.97 45.52
C HIS A 9 -8.04 50.54 45.89
N PRO A 10 -9.28 50.31 46.39
CA PRO A 10 -9.75 48.96 46.66
C PRO A 10 -10.02 48.19 45.35
N ILE A 11 -9.41 47.01 45.24
CA ILE A 11 -9.64 46.09 44.12
C ILE A 11 -11.06 45.50 44.23
N PRO A 12 -11.89 45.56 43.18
CA PRO A 12 -13.21 44.93 43.21
C PRO A 12 -13.06 43.40 43.28
N ASN A 13 -13.69 42.79 44.29
CA ASN A 13 -13.69 41.35 44.51
C ASN A 13 -14.67 40.67 43.54
N PRO A 14 -14.23 39.91 42.52
CA PRO A 14 -15.15 39.27 41.59
C PRO A 14 -15.81 38.07 42.27
N ASN A 15 -17.13 38.14 42.37
CA ASN A 15 -18.00 37.09 42.92
C ASN A 15 -17.68 35.69 42.37
N ARG A 16 -17.15 34.81 43.24
CA ARG A 16 -16.79 33.39 43.02
C ARG A 16 -17.91 32.50 42.47
N ARG A 17 -19.15 33.00 42.41
CA ARG A 17 -20.34 32.26 41.93
C ARG A 17 -20.64 32.37 40.43
N ARG A 18 -19.88 33.17 39.67
CA ARG A 18 -20.08 33.31 38.20
C ARG A 18 -18.98 32.68 37.32
N LEU A 19 -17.95 32.07 37.91
CA LEU A 19 -16.88 31.36 37.18
C LEU A 19 -17.03 29.82 37.17
N LEU A 20 -18.25 29.31 37.38
CA LEU A 20 -18.57 27.88 37.30
C LEU A 20 -19.55 27.53 36.16
N LYS A 21 -19.80 28.45 35.23
CA LYS A 21 -20.62 28.20 34.03
C LYS A 21 -19.85 28.41 32.70
N GLY A 22 -18.52 28.37 32.74
CA GLY A 22 -17.66 28.61 31.58
C GLY A 22 -16.54 27.59 31.34
N ALA A 23 -16.53 26.45 32.07
CA ALA A 23 -15.48 25.44 31.96
C ALA A 23 -16.02 24.02 31.72
N ALA A 24 -17.19 23.90 31.09
CA ALA A 24 -17.73 22.63 30.60
C ALA A 24 -17.57 22.48 29.07
N LEU A 25 -16.51 23.09 28.51
CA LEU A 25 -16.21 23.09 27.07
C LEU A 25 -14.70 22.93 26.80
N ALA A 26 -14.02 22.17 27.67
CA ALA A 26 -12.65 21.72 27.46
C ALA A 26 -12.50 20.22 27.75
N ALA A 27 -13.57 19.46 27.53
CA ALA A 27 -13.53 18.01 27.50
C ALA A 27 -13.48 17.57 26.03
N LEU A 28 -12.50 16.71 25.70
CA LEU A 28 -12.31 15.99 24.43
C LEU A 28 -11.76 16.78 23.23
N ALA A 29 -10.44 16.98 23.17
CA ALA A 29 -9.77 17.25 21.89
C ALA A 29 -8.33 16.69 21.84
N GLY A 30 -8.08 15.51 22.43
CA GLY A 30 -6.74 14.92 22.53
C GLY A 30 -6.63 13.48 22.06
N LEU A 31 -7.56 12.98 21.26
CA LEU A 31 -7.54 11.61 20.73
C LEU A 31 -7.71 11.62 19.21
N ALA A 32 -6.82 10.89 18.55
CA ALA A 32 -6.84 10.48 17.14
C ALA A 32 -6.39 11.51 16.09
N ALA A 33 -5.07 11.62 15.93
CA ALA A 33 -4.48 11.90 14.62
C ALA A 33 -3.37 10.89 14.32
N CYS A 34 -3.69 9.60 14.34
CA CYS A 34 -2.93 8.61 13.55
C CYS A 34 -3.31 8.82 12.08
N SER A 35 -2.89 9.93 11.49
CA SER A 35 -3.03 10.17 10.06
C SER A 35 -2.08 9.21 9.35
N THR A 36 -2.58 8.07 8.86
CA THR A 36 -1.89 7.32 7.82
C THR A 36 -1.80 8.23 6.61
N THR A 37 -0.68 8.93 6.46
CA THR A 37 -0.35 9.69 5.25
C THR A 37 -0.36 8.74 4.07
N VAL A 38 -1.41 8.83 3.25
CA VAL A 38 -1.46 8.22 1.92
C VAL A 38 -0.65 9.13 1.01
N LEU A 39 0.45 8.61 0.48
CA LEU A 39 1.27 9.34 -0.47
C LEU A 39 0.58 9.35 -1.84
N PRO A 40 0.80 10.40 -2.65
CA PRO A 40 0.33 10.39 -4.03
C PRO A 40 0.91 9.16 -4.75
N THR A 41 0.07 8.46 -5.50
CA THR A 41 0.48 7.38 -6.40
C THR A 41 0.59 7.91 -7.82
N GLY A 42 1.57 7.43 -8.57
CA GLY A 42 1.71 7.74 -9.99
C GLY A 42 0.83 6.86 -10.88
N GLU A 43 1.06 6.92 -12.19
CA GLU A 43 0.42 6.06 -13.19
C GLU A 43 0.58 4.57 -12.85
N GLY A 44 -0.50 3.81 -13.02
CA GLY A 44 -0.52 2.36 -12.90
C GLY A 44 -1.02 1.69 -14.17
N ALA A 45 -0.51 0.49 -14.44
CA ALA A 45 -0.91 -0.30 -15.60
C ALA A 45 -0.88 -1.80 -15.31
N GLY A 46 -1.90 -2.50 -15.85
CA GLY A 46 -1.84 -3.94 -16.09
C GLY A 46 -0.96 -4.23 -17.29
N VAL A 47 -0.07 -5.21 -17.18
CA VAL A 47 0.95 -5.54 -18.18
C VAL A 47 1.05 -7.05 -18.43
N SER A 48 -0.02 -7.80 -18.11
CA SER A 48 -0.03 -9.26 -18.29
C SER A 48 0.24 -9.67 -19.73
N SER A 49 -0.38 -8.98 -20.71
CA SER A 49 -0.14 -9.23 -22.14
C SER A 49 1.33 -9.06 -22.54
N SER A 50 2.02 -8.06 -21.98
CA SER A 50 3.45 -7.83 -22.25
C SER A 50 4.35 -8.86 -21.58
N ALA A 51 3.88 -9.52 -20.52
CA ALA A 51 4.62 -10.52 -19.76
C ALA A 51 4.38 -11.96 -20.23
N THR A 52 3.34 -12.22 -21.02
CA THR A 52 2.94 -13.57 -21.48
C THR A 52 4.10 -14.34 -22.08
N THR A 53 4.83 -13.76 -23.02
CA THR A 53 5.94 -14.44 -23.69
C THR A 53 7.05 -14.79 -22.71
N THR A 54 7.46 -13.85 -21.86
CA THR A 54 8.54 -14.07 -20.88
C THR A 54 8.17 -15.16 -19.88
N LEU A 55 6.97 -15.12 -19.29
CA LEU A 55 6.52 -16.17 -18.35
C LEU A 55 6.34 -17.52 -19.03
N SER A 56 5.84 -17.54 -20.27
CA SER A 56 5.76 -18.75 -21.08
C SER A 56 7.14 -19.37 -21.29
N THR A 57 8.14 -18.58 -21.70
CA THR A 57 9.52 -19.06 -21.85
C THR A 57 10.10 -19.59 -20.54
N ILE A 58 9.91 -18.88 -19.43
CA ILE A 58 10.36 -19.32 -18.10
C ILE A 58 9.80 -20.71 -17.75
N ARG A 59 8.49 -20.92 -17.94
CA ARG A 59 7.81 -22.16 -17.54
C ARG A 59 8.05 -23.31 -18.50
N THR A 60 8.00 -23.06 -19.79
CA THR A 60 8.26 -24.09 -20.82
C THR A 60 9.69 -24.60 -20.75
N SER A 61 10.67 -23.74 -20.44
CA SER A 61 12.06 -24.15 -20.19
C SER A 61 12.21 -25.05 -18.94
N ALA A 62 11.24 -25.01 -18.02
CA ALA A 62 11.18 -25.87 -16.85
C ALA A 62 10.24 -27.08 -17.04
N GLY A 63 9.75 -27.34 -18.27
CA GLY A 63 8.83 -28.43 -18.56
C GLY A 63 7.40 -28.22 -18.06
N LEU A 64 7.02 -26.98 -17.74
CA LEU A 64 5.69 -26.62 -17.25
C LEU A 64 4.85 -25.94 -18.35
N PRO A 65 3.51 -26.11 -18.33
CA PRO A 65 2.61 -25.36 -19.22
C PRO A 65 2.73 -23.85 -19.01
N ALA A 66 2.47 -23.09 -20.08
CA ALA A 66 2.37 -21.63 -20.00
C ALA A 66 1.18 -21.20 -19.13
N LEU A 67 1.34 -20.08 -18.42
CA LEU A 67 0.23 -19.46 -17.68
C LEU A 67 -0.62 -18.61 -18.63
N VAL A 68 -1.92 -18.56 -18.36
CA VAL A 68 -2.89 -17.75 -19.11
C VAL A 68 -3.10 -16.41 -18.39
N PRO A 69 -3.02 -15.25 -19.08
CA PRO A 69 -3.39 -13.97 -18.50
C PRO A 69 -4.85 -13.97 -18.02
N ASP A 70 -5.09 -13.48 -16.80
CA ASP A 70 -6.40 -13.40 -16.19
C ASP A 70 -6.65 -12.00 -15.63
N THR A 71 -7.78 -11.41 -16.02
CA THR A 71 -8.12 -10.02 -15.68
C THR A 71 -8.42 -9.83 -14.19
N GLN A 72 -8.95 -10.83 -13.49
CA GLN A 72 -9.20 -10.76 -12.05
C GLN A 72 -7.88 -10.77 -11.27
N LEU A 73 -6.94 -11.62 -11.67
CA LEU A 73 -5.59 -11.64 -11.10
C LEU A 73 -4.85 -10.32 -11.38
N GLU A 74 -5.01 -9.74 -12.57
CA GLU A 74 -4.39 -8.45 -12.92
C GLU A 74 -4.97 -7.29 -12.10
N GLN A 75 -6.28 -7.27 -11.86
CA GLN A 75 -6.90 -6.28 -10.97
C GLN A 75 -6.40 -6.44 -9.52
N ALA A 76 -6.26 -7.68 -9.04
CA ALA A 76 -5.71 -7.94 -7.72
C ALA A 76 -4.24 -7.50 -7.60
N ALA A 77 -3.45 -7.70 -8.65
CA ALA A 77 -2.08 -7.22 -8.75
C ALA A 77 -2.00 -5.69 -8.74
N LEU A 78 -2.88 -5.02 -9.50
CA LEU A 78 -2.92 -3.55 -9.56
C LEU A 78 -3.27 -2.94 -8.20
N GLN A 79 -4.22 -3.53 -7.47
CA GLN A 79 -4.56 -3.12 -6.11
C GLN A 79 -3.37 -3.25 -5.16
N GLN A 80 -2.62 -4.35 -5.24
CA GLN A 80 -1.41 -4.54 -4.45
C GLN A 80 -0.34 -3.50 -4.79
N ALA A 81 -0.04 -3.32 -6.07
CA ALA A 81 0.94 -2.35 -6.54
C ALA A 81 0.58 -0.92 -6.11
N GLY A 82 -0.70 -0.54 -6.23
CA GLY A 82 -1.21 0.75 -5.78
C GLY A 82 -1.11 0.94 -4.27
N TYR A 83 -1.38 -0.12 -3.49
CA TYR A 83 -1.18 -0.08 -2.04
C TYR A 83 0.29 0.21 -1.70
N MET A 84 1.23 -0.55 -2.28
CA MET A 84 2.66 -0.37 -2.01
C MET A 84 3.14 1.02 -2.41
N ALA A 85 2.69 1.52 -3.56
CA ALA A 85 2.99 2.89 -4.02
C ALA A 85 2.45 3.95 -3.06
N SER A 86 1.21 3.80 -2.59
CA SER A 86 0.58 4.78 -1.68
C SER A 86 1.25 4.84 -0.29
N ARG A 87 1.97 3.78 0.08
CA ARG A 87 2.71 3.67 1.34
C ARG A 87 4.20 3.88 1.18
N ALA A 88 4.67 4.02 -0.06
CA ALA A 88 6.07 3.96 -0.44
C ALA A 88 6.84 2.82 0.25
N ARG A 89 6.25 1.61 0.25
CA ARG A 89 6.77 0.48 1.01
C ARG A 89 6.30 -0.85 0.42
N MET A 90 7.23 -1.76 0.14
CA MET A 90 6.89 -3.17 -0.12
C MET A 90 6.27 -3.85 1.10
N SER A 91 5.14 -4.52 0.91
CA SER A 91 4.44 -5.25 1.96
C SER A 91 3.41 -6.20 1.37
N HIS A 92 3.51 -7.51 1.64
CA HIS A 92 2.49 -8.49 1.22
C HIS A 92 1.15 -8.31 1.94
N THR A 93 1.13 -7.67 3.11
CA THR A 93 -0.10 -7.34 3.86
C THR A 93 -0.50 -5.90 3.57
N THR A 94 -1.78 -5.65 3.26
CA THR A 94 -2.29 -4.29 2.96
C THR A 94 -2.93 -3.58 4.17
N GLY A 95 -2.65 -4.08 5.39
CA GLY A 95 -3.18 -3.56 6.65
C GLY A 95 -4.19 -4.50 7.33
N TRP A 96 -4.81 -4.03 8.41
CA TRP A 96 -5.77 -4.82 9.19
C TRP A 96 -7.00 -5.19 8.34
N GLY A 97 -7.30 -6.49 8.26
CA GLY A 97 -8.44 -7.02 7.50
C GLY A 97 -8.31 -6.96 5.98
N LYS A 98 -7.15 -6.57 5.45
CA LYS A 98 -6.84 -6.54 4.02
C LYS A 98 -5.56 -7.33 3.75
N ASP A 99 -5.58 -8.61 4.10
CA ASP A 99 -4.52 -9.55 3.76
C ASP A 99 -4.64 -10.03 2.31
N PHE A 100 -3.65 -10.81 1.88
CA PHE A 100 -3.62 -11.41 0.55
C PHE A 100 -4.92 -12.15 0.22
N ALA A 101 -5.41 -13.00 1.13
CA ALA A 101 -6.60 -13.81 0.92
C ALA A 101 -7.87 -12.96 0.74
N SER A 102 -8.03 -11.91 1.55
CA SER A 102 -9.14 -10.97 1.44
C SER A 102 -9.13 -10.22 0.10
N ARG A 103 -7.93 -9.83 -0.38
CA ARG A 103 -7.76 -9.21 -1.69
C ARG A 103 -8.14 -10.17 -2.82
N MET A 104 -7.68 -11.42 -2.77
CA MET A 104 -8.04 -12.43 -3.78
C MET A 104 -9.55 -12.64 -3.83
N LYS A 105 -10.18 -12.89 -2.67
CA LYS A 105 -11.63 -13.07 -2.57
C LYS A 105 -12.40 -11.85 -3.09
N GLY A 106 -11.95 -10.63 -2.76
CA GLY A 106 -12.57 -9.38 -3.21
C GLY A 106 -12.55 -9.18 -4.72
N ASN A 107 -11.58 -9.79 -5.43
CA ASN A 107 -11.48 -9.76 -6.89
C ASN A 107 -12.13 -10.99 -7.57
N GLY A 108 -12.81 -11.85 -6.82
CA GLY A 108 -13.40 -13.08 -7.36
C GLY A 108 -12.39 -14.20 -7.65
N VAL A 109 -11.17 -14.09 -7.11
CA VAL A 109 -10.14 -15.11 -7.22
C VAL A 109 -10.40 -16.19 -6.17
N HIS A 110 -10.64 -17.42 -6.64
CA HIS A 110 -10.92 -18.58 -5.82
C HIS A 110 -9.84 -19.64 -5.98
N GLY A 111 -9.62 -20.44 -4.93
CA GLY A 111 -8.63 -21.52 -4.94
C GLY A 111 -7.21 -21.06 -4.56
N ALA A 112 -6.22 -21.87 -4.92
CA ALA A 112 -4.83 -21.59 -4.63
C ALA A 112 -4.38 -20.32 -5.38
N ALA A 113 -3.70 -19.43 -4.67
CA ALA A 113 -3.13 -18.22 -5.24
C ALA A 113 -1.78 -17.90 -4.59
N GLY A 114 -0.89 -17.27 -5.37
CA GLY A 114 0.45 -16.86 -4.94
C GLY A 114 0.78 -15.44 -5.39
N GLU A 115 1.81 -14.84 -4.81
CA GLU A 115 2.23 -13.48 -5.15
C GLU A 115 3.75 -13.30 -5.14
N ASN A 116 4.25 -12.61 -6.15
CA ASN A 116 5.56 -11.97 -6.13
C ASN A 116 5.38 -10.45 -6.12
N ILE A 117 6.16 -9.74 -5.31
CA ILE A 117 6.23 -8.28 -5.34
C ILE A 117 7.67 -7.83 -5.58
N ALA A 118 7.82 -6.63 -6.10
CA ALA A 118 9.11 -5.96 -6.21
C ALA A 118 8.92 -4.45 -6.22
N GLU A 119 9.96 -3.72 -5.88
CA GLU A 119 10.04 -2.27 -6.12
C GLU A 119 11.38 -1.96 -6.80
N GLY A 120 11.38 -1.00 -7.72
CA GLY A 120 12.63 -0.49 -8.29
C GLY A 120 12.48 0.23 -9.62
N ARG A 121 13.63 0.70 -10.12
CA ARG A 121 13.77 1.47 -11.36
C ARG A 121 14.19 0.56 -12.50
N PHE A 122 13.32 -0.37 -12.85
CA PHE A 122 13.61 -1.36 -13.87
C PHE A 122 12.39 -1.67 -14.74
N ASP A 123 12.64 -2.32 -15.87
CA ASP A 123 11.65 -2.78 -16.82
C ASP A 123 11.21 -4.23 -16.53
N LEU A 124 10.33 -4.76 -17.39
CA LEU A 124 9.81 -6.13 -17.27
C LEU A 124 10.90 -7.20 -17.38
N GLN A 125 11.87 -7.02 -18.28
CA GLN A 125 12.91 -8.03 -18.47
C GLN A 125 13.75 -8.15 -17.20
N LYS A 126 14.17 -7.01 -16.63
CA LYS A 126 14.95 -7.01 -15.40
C LYS A 126 14.14 -7.43 -14.18
N LEU A 127 12.83 -7.16 -14.14
CA LEU A 127 11.92 -7.67 -13.11
C LEU A 127 11.95 -9.21 -13.05
N PHE A 128 11.74 -9.87 -14.19
CA PHE A 128 11.73 -11.33 -14.25
C PHE A 128 13.10 -11.94 -13.95
N ASP A 129 14.18 -11.30 -14.39
CA ASP A 129 15.55 -11.67 -14.01
C ASP A 129 15.74 -11.66 -12.49
N ILE A 130 15.32 -10.58 -11.81
CA ILE A 130 15.39 -10.47 -10.34
C ILE A 130 14.58 -11.58 -9.66
N TRP A 131 13.35 -11.83 -10.12
CA TRP A 131 12.51 -12.88 -9.54
C TRP A 131 13.04 -14.29 -9.80
N MET A 132 13.65 -14.55 -10.96
CA MET A 132 14.25 -15.86 -11.26
C MET A 132 15.51 -16.17 -10.44
N HIS A 133 16.20 -15.12 -9.96
CA HIS A 133 17.36 -15.22 -9.06
C HIS A 133 16.99 -15.24 -7.56
N SER A 134 15.69 -15.21 -7.22
CA SER A 134 15.22 -15.35 -5.84
C SER A 134 14.43 -16.65 -5.68
N ASP A 135 14.89 -17.54 -4.82
CA ASP A 135 14.29 -18.87 -4.64
C ASP A 135 12.79 -18.82 -4.34
N GLY A 136 12.35 -17.89 -3.49
CA GLY A 136 10.94 -17.71 -3.15
C GLY A 136 10.09 -17.25 -4.33
N HIS A 137 10.56 -16.24 -5.07
CA HIS A 137 9.84 -15.72 -6.23
C HIS A 137 9.84 -16.72 -7.39
N ARG A 138 10.97 -17.38 -7.63
CA ARG A 138 11.13 -18.44 -8.62
C ARG A 138 10.19 -19.60 -8.32
N ARG A 139 10.09 -20.03 -7.07
CA ARG A 139 9.17 -21.11 -6.65
C ARG A 139 7.73 -20.79 -7.06
N ASN A 140 7.26 -19.57 -6.81
CA ASN A 140 5.90 -19.17 -7.21
C ASN A 140 5.71 -19.24 -8.74
N MET A 141 6.64 -18.69 -9.53
CA MET A 141 6.52 -18.69 -11.00
C MET A 141 6.61 -20.09 -11.63
N LEU A 142 7.24 -21.04 -10.94
CA LEU A 142 7.42 -22.42 -11.38
C LEU A 142 6.53 -23.41 -10.60
N ASP A 143 5.54 -22.93 -9.86
CA ASP A 143 4.60 -23.82 -9.18
C ASP A 143 3.66 -24.47 -10.23
N PRO A 144 3.58 -25.81 -10.28
CA PRO A 144 2.69 -26.51 -11.20
C PRO A 144 1.20 -26.35 -10.86
N ASP A 145 0.84 -25.93 -9.64
CA ASP A 145 -0.55 -25.74 -9.24
C ASP A 145 -1.19 -24.48 -9.82
N PHE A 146 -0.40 -23.56 -10.39
CA PHE A 146 -0.89 -22.35 -11.04
C PHE A 146 -1.02 -22.53 -12.55
N SER A 147 -2.13 -22.02 -13.11
CA SER A 147 -2.44 -22.03 -14.54
C SER A 147 -2.73 -20.64 -15.10
N ARG A 148 -2.95 -19.65 -14.22
CA ARG A 148 -3.31 -18.27 -14.58
C ARG A 148 -2.41 -17.26 -13.87
N PHE A 149 -2.28 -16.07 -14.46
CA PHE A 149 -1.54 -14.98 -13.83
C PHE A 149 -2.11 -13.60 -14.17
N GLY A 150 -1.78 -12.62 -13.33
CA GLY A 150 -1.95 -11.21 -13.61
C GLY A 150 -0.74 -10.42 -13.12
N LEU A 151 -0.25 -9.48 -13.92
CA LEU A 151 0.92 -8.66 -13.62
C LEU A 151 0.57 -7.18 -13.76
N ALA A 152 0.90 -6.38 -12.76
CA ALA A 152 0.69 -4.94 -12.79
C ALA A 152 1.81 -4.17 -12.11
N TYR A 153 1.89 -2.88 -12.42
CA TYR A 153 2.70 -1.94 -11.66
C TYR A 153 1.95 -0.64 -11.36
N VAL A 154 2.41 0.08 -10.34
CA VAL A 154 2.05 1.48 -10.06
C VAL A 154 3.33 2.26 -9.74
N ARG A 155 3.48 3.45 -10.34
CA ARG A 155 4.64 4.32 -10.09
C ARG A 155 4.55 5.02 -8.74
N ASP A 156 5.69 5.33 -8.13
CA ASP A 156 5.73 6.25 -6.99
C ASP A 156 5.29 7.65 -7.46
N GLY A 157 4.44 8.34 -6.69
CA GLY A 157 3.96 9.67 -7.09
C GLY A 157 5.00 10.78 -6.96
N ARG A 158 6.15 10.52 -6.32
CA ARG A 158 7.27 11.46 -6.18
C ARG A 158 8.42 11.13 -7.12
N ASP A 159 8.57 9.86 -7.49
CA ASP A 159 9.56 9.39 -8.46
C ASP A 159 8.89 8.51 -9.53
N PRO A 160 8.56 9.07 -10.72
CA PRO A 160 7.91 8.30 -11.78
C PRO A 160 8.80 7.19 -12.35
N SER A 161 10.11 7.19 -12.10
CA SER A 161 11.00 6.10 -12.51
C SER A 161 10.92 4.89 -11.58
N LEU A 162 10.47 5.09 -10.34
CA LEU A 162 10.26 4.02 -9.36
C LEU A 162 8.89 3.38 -9.58
N ARG A 163 8.88 2.06 -9.71
CA ARG A 163 7.66 1.25 -9.85
C ARG A 163 7.55 0.25 -8.71
N TYR A 164 6.32 0.02 -8.26
CA TYR A 164 5.94 -1.09 -7.41
C TYR A 164 5.22 -2.12 -8.27
N TRP A 165 5.69 -3.35 -8.25
CA TRP A 165 5.23 -4.46 -9.07
C TRP A 165 4.53 -5.51 -8.23
N SER A 166 3.45 -6.08 -8.75
CA SER A 166 2.85 -7.29 -8.21
C SER A 166 2.52 -8.25 -9.35
N LEU A 167 2.94 -9.50 -9.18
CA LEU A 167 2.50 -10.66 -9.96
C LEU A 167 1.61 -11.49 -9.05
N VAL A 168 0.38 -11.72 -9.46
CA VAL A 168 -0.56 -12.63 -8.79
C VAL A 168 -0.74 -13.87 -9.66
N LEU A 169 -0.66 -15.04 -9.03
CA LEU A 169 -0.78 -16.35 -9.66
C LEU A 169 -2.03 -17.03 -9.13
N GLY A 170 -2.72 -17.79 -9.98
CA GLY A 170 -3.93 -18.52 -9.60
C GLY A 170 -4.03 -19.88 -10.29
N ARG A 171 -4.75 -20.81 -9.66
CA ARG A 171 -5.13 -22.09 -10.26
C ARG A 171 -6.13 -21.91 -11.39
#